data_AF-A0A7S3Q4A7-F1
#
_entry.id   AF-A0A7S3Q4A7-F1
#
_cell.length_a   1.000
_cell.length_b   1.000
_cell.length_c   1.000
_cell.angle_alpha   90.00
_cell.angle_beta   90.00
_cell.angle_gamma   90.00
#
_symmetry.space_group_name_H-M   'P 1'
#
loop_
_entity.id
_entity.type
_entity.pdbx_description
1 polymer ?
#
loop_
_entity_poly.entity_id
_entity_poly.type
_entity_poly.pdbx_seq_one_letter_code
_entity_poly.pdbx_strand_id
1 'polypeptide(L)'
;IHPSIHFVSHIEHLYQTYFQQHKVIIIVDMASTEVVSATTSTSAEAATLATLAAKEITDPYLKPQSDTVQDGEFVILLFPDKRQIFAECLSRWRGKNPPLKINKRNYSTANLVGLTYGTVLELNTKTGLHPLPDGEDIIPADLVIDDVLIVSNGNGDGDGDDDNDGDNGNGNGEAKLNLDEKCNNDNRNLVDDNKSQAINHDDLHKMKSDPSLTGAEIVSTIIQNSSTFQSKTSFSKAKYIKKKQMKYQPRCRLVRCTPATICRAMFLRDERRIMRLRDDSLGQILSYANLCAGAKTMVFDGCMGMITGSCAQRMGGYGSIHSIYTGNAPSILESLARFNLSFVEYSSIRWLHAGQIFHDDDDVHVHSKEESATADVLVGEDLDLELAERKKVIWPCPLQEHTQNYLINMESEQKRIDFLAKRCGRFARKLTRPTQDEVLNMLVGPEQDKKCDSIIVACQYEPKTTLLQMLPYLETSCPFVVFYEYMEPLVELFHELQQQKLAINLRLSDTWMREYQVLPNRTHPNMTMSQSGGFILTGIKLCPIHGKNELDEDVMKEIRAEFGGRRGKKRKDSSGKKRAVRKRGG
;
A
#
# COMPACT_ATOMS: atom_id res chain seq x y z
N ILE A 1 1.35 -45.88 -39.47
CA ILE A 1 0.63 -46.02 -38.18
C ILE A 1 0.99 -44.79 -37.35
N HIS A 2 -0.03 -44.10 -36.85
CA HIS A 2 -0.10 -42.68 -36.48
C HIS A 2 1.03 -42.12 -35.58
N PRO A 3 1.71 -41.01 -35.95
CA PRO A 3 2.56 -40.21 -35.05
C PRO A 3 1.77 -39.48 -33.94
N SER A 4 0.43 -39.57 -33.92
CA SER A 4 -0.44 -38.76 -33.06
C SER A 4 -0.66 -39.34 -31.65
N ILE A 5 -0.50 -40.65 -31.43
CA ILE A 5 -0.83 -41.26 -30.13
C ILE A 5 0.26 -40.98 -29.07
N HIS A 6 1.54 -41.08 -29.45
CA HIS A 6 2.66 -40.72 -28.56
C HIS A 6 2.77 -39.22 -28.30
N PHE A 7 2.31 -38.40 -29.24
CA PHE A 7 2.34 -36.93 -29.12
C PHE A 7 1.27 -36.41 -28.14
N VAL A 8 0.06 -36.99 -28.16
CA VAL A 8 -1.02 -36.65 -27.23
C VAL A 8 -0.68 -37.09 -25.80
N SER A 9 -0.09 -38.28 -25.60
CA SER A 9 0.29 -38.74 -24.25
C SER A 9 1.41 -37.89 -23.63
N HIS A 10 2.34 -37.38 -24.43
CA HIS A 10 3.41 -36.49 -23.96
C HIS A 10 2.87 -35.12 -23.54
N ILE A 11 1.90 -34.59 -24.28
CA ILE A 11 1.21 -33.33 -23.96
C ILE A 11 0.39 -33.47 -22.67
N GLU A 12 -0.32 -34.59 -22.48
CA GLU A 12 -1.06 -34.87 -21.24
C GLU A 12 -0.14 -35.04 -20.03
N HIS A 13 1.04 -35.65 -20.21
CA HIS A 13 2.05 -35.78 -19.17
C HIS A 13 2.65 -34.42 -18.76
N LEU A 14 2.99 -33.56 -19.71
CA LEU A 14 3.42 -32.17 -19.44
C LEU A 14 2.32 -31.38 -18.72
N TYR A 15 1.07 -31.52 -19.15
CA TYR A 15 -0.11 -30.90 -18.53
C TYR A 15 -0.30 -31.32 -17.06
N GLN A 16 -0.07 -32.59 -16.73
CA GLN A 16 -0.12 -33.11 -15.36
C GLN A 16 1.06 -32.64 -14.50
N THR A 17 2.26 -32.56 -15.06
CA THR A 17 3.49 -32.14 -14.36
C THR A 17 3.43 -30.66 -13.94
N TYR A 18 3.00 -29.78 -14.86
CA TYR A 18 2.79 -28.35 -14.54
C TYR A 18 1.72 -28.13 -13.48
N PHE A 19 0.65 -28.92 -13.48
CA PHE A 19 -0.37 -28.83 -12.45
C PHE A 19 0.16 -29.26 -11.09
N GLN A 20 0.94 -30.35 -10.98
CA GLN A 20 1.51 -30.75 -9.70
C GLN A 20 2.45 -29.68 -9.10
N GLN A 21 3.25 -29.01 -9.91
CA GLN A 21 4.12 -27.90 -9.45
C GLN A 21 3.31 -26.71 -8.90
N HIS A 22 2.14 -26.41 -9.47
CA HIS A 22 1.24 -25.37 -8.95
C HIS A 22 0.33 -25.87 -7.81
N LYS A 23 0.02 -27.17 -7.75
CA LYS A 23 -0.79 -27.81 -6.70
C LYS A 23 -0.03 -27.87 -5.36
N VAL A 24 1.30 -27.99 -5.38
CA VAL A 24 2.12 -27.93 -4.15
C VAL A 24 1.97 -26.57 -3.45
N ILE A 25 1.73 -25.48 -4.20
CA ILE A 25 1.48 -24.16 -3.61
C ILE A 25 0.06 -24.06 -3.00
N ILE A 26 -0.89 -24.86 -3.49
CA ILE A 26 -2.30 -24.80 -3.09
C ILE A 26 -2.64 -25.83 -1.99
N ILE A 27 -1.97 -26.99 -1.95
CA ILE A 27 -2.21 -28.06 -0.95
C ILE A 27 -1.52 -27.76 0.37
N VAL A 28 -0.35 -27.08 0.36
CA VAL A 28 0.30 -26.66 1.61
C VAL A 28 -0.62 -25.73 2.42
N ASP A 29 -1.53 -25.01 1.77
CA ASP A 29 -2.49 -24.07 2.37
C ASP A 29 -3.67 -24.76 3.10
N MET A 30 -3.96 -26.04 2.80
CA MET A 30 -5.02 -26.80 3.49
C MET A 30 -4.48 -27.73 4.58
N ALA A 31 -3.23 -28.20 4.45
CA ALA A 31 -2.65 -29.16 5.39
C ALA A 31 -2.09 -28.52 6.68
N SER A 32 -1.83 -27.22 6.70
CA SER A 32 -1.30 -26.52 7.88
C SER A 32 -2.33 -26.29 9.01
N THR A 33 -3.61 -26.60 8.79
CA THR A 33 -4.68 -26.50 9.79
C THR A 33 -5.03 -27.82 10.49
N GLU A 34 -4.47 -28.96 10.09
CA GLU A 34 -4.87 -30.28 10.62
C GLU A 34 -3.84 -30.97 11.53
N VAL A 35 -2.76 -30.31 11.95
CA VAL A 35 -1.74 -30.95 12.82
C VAL A 35 -1.88 -30.54 14.29
N VAL A 36 -3.03 -30.79 14.91
CA VAL A 36 -3.13 -30.94 16.38
C VAL A 36 -4.25 -31.92 16.74
N SER A 37 -4.01 -33.23 16.59
CA SER A 37 -4.61 -34.26 17.47
C SER A 37 -4.06 -35.65 17.13
N ALA A 38 -2.91 -36.01 17.68
CA ALA A 38 -2.52 -37.41 17.79
C ALA A 38 -1.62 -37.62 19.01
N THR A 39 -2.25 -37.94 20.14
CA THR A 39 -1.59 -38.55 21.31
C THR A 39 -1.44 -40.05 21.08
N THR A 40 -0.20 -40.54 20.97
CA THR A 40 0.37 -41.72 21.68
C THR A 40 1.78 -41.96 21.13
N SER A 41 2.80 -41.66 21.92
CA SER A 41 4.20 -41.66 21.51
C SER A 41 4.86 -43.05 21.62
N THR A 42 5.62 -43.42 20.60
CA THR A 42 6.69 -44.42 20.72
C THR A 42 8.07 -43.75 20.64
N SER A 43 9.08 -44.31 21.30
CA SER A 43 10.40 -43.70 21.50
C SER A 43 11.20 -43.42 20.21
N ALA A 44 10.78 -43.98 19.07
CA ALA A 44 11.36 -43.70 17.75
C ALA A 44 10.84 -42.39 17.12
N GLU A 45 9.62 -41.95 17.45
CA GLU A 45 9.03 -40.71 16.93
C GLU A 45 9.60 -39.45 17.60
N ALA A 46 10.06 -39.57 18.84
CA ALA A 46 10.73 -38.47 19.55
C ALA A 46 12.05 -38.08 18.89
N ALA A 47 12.78 -39.04 18.31
CA ALA A 47 14.04 -38.78 17.61
C ALA A 47 13.82 -38.15 16.22
N THR A 48 12.78 -38.56 15.49
CA THR A 48 12.40 -37.93 14.22
C THR A 48 11.79 -36.54 14.41
N LEU A 49 11.00 -36.32 15.47
CA LEU A 49 10.49 -34.99 15.85
C LEU A 49 11.61 -34.05 16.30
N ALA A 50 12.61 -34.54 17.04
CA ALA A 50 13.79 -33.75 17.39
C ALA A 50 14.66 -33.38 16.18
N THR A 51 14.71 -34.25 15.16
CA THR A 51 15.43 -33.98 13.90
C THR A 51 14.65 -33.04 12.98
N LEU A 52 13.30 -33.07 13.01
CA LEU A 52 12.42 -32.11 12.33
C LEU A 52 12.43 -30.74 13.01
N ALA A 53 12.53 -30.69 14.35
CA ALA A 53 12.67 -29.46 15.12
C ALA A 53 14.03 -28.75 14.89
N ALA A 54 15.03 -29.49 14.38
CA ALA A 54 16.36 -28.95 14.03
C ALA A 54 16.45 -28.42 12.59
N LYS A 55 15.45 -28.66 11.73
CA LYS A 55 15.27 -27.84 10.53
C LYS A 55 14.65 -26.55 11.01
N GLU A 56 15.32 -25.41 10.79
CA GLU A 56 14.69 -24.10 10.93
C GLU A 56 13.30 -24.21 10.29
N ILE A 57 12.25 -24.02 11.08
CA ILE A 57 10.89 -23.91 10.57
C ILE A 57 10.88 -22.57 9.83
N THR A 58 11.40 -22.59 8.61
CA THR A 58 11.34 -21.46 7.69
C THR A 58 9.88 -21.35 7.31
N ASP A 59 9.22 -20.35 7.91
CA ASP A 59 7.84 -20.06 7.61
C ASP A 59 7.66 -19.92 6.09
N PRO A 60 6.78 -20.74 5.47
CA PRO A 60 6.64 -20.79 4.02
C PRO A 60 6.13 -19.46 3.41
N TYR A 61 5.50 -18.61 4.22
CA TYR A 61 4.95 -17.32 3.81
C TYR A 61 5.90 -16.16 4.08
N LEU A 62 6.86 -16.33 4.99
CA LEU A 62 7.84 -15.32 5.35
C LEU A 62 9.01 -15.27 4.36
N LYS A 63 8.75 -14.78 3.14
CA LYS A 63 9.81 -14.51 2.16
C LYS A 63 10.40 -13.12 2.42
N PRO A 64 11.73 -12.98 2.58
CA PRO A 64 12.34 -11.68 2.70
C PRO A 64 12.05 -10.87 1.44
N GLN A 65 11.67 -9.61 1.64
CA GLN A 65 11.46 -8.69 0.52
C GLN A 65 12.78 -8.47 -0.20
N SER A 66 12.78 -8.52 -1.53
CA SER A 66 13.96 -8.25 -2.34
C SER A 66 14.41 -6.79 -2.21
N ASP A 67 15.69 -6.55 -1.99
CA ASP A 67 16.27 -5.19 -1.95
C ASP A 67 16.42 -4.57 -3.35
N THR A 68 16.34 -5.40 -4.39
CA THR A 68 16.38 -4.98 -5.80
C THR A 68 15.03 -5.14 -6.48
N VAL A 69 14.79 -4.29 -7.48
CA VAL A 69 13.58 -4.31 -8.30
C VAL A 69 13.51 -5.57 -9.15
N GLN A 70 12.39 -6.28 -9.06
CA GLN A 70 12.14 -7.48 -9.87
C GLN A 70 11.36 -7.17 -11.15
N ASP A 71 11.44 -8.09 -12.11
CA ASP A 71 10.68 -7.98 -13.35
C ASP A 71 9.17 -8.17 -13.09
N GLY A 72 8.35 -7.26 -13.60
CA GLY A 72 6.91 -7.19 -13.38
C GLY A 72 6.47 -6.40 -12.14
N GLU A 73 7.40 -5.92 -11.31
CA GLU A 73 7.03 -5.14 -10.12
C GLU A 73 6.71 -3.67 -10.45
N PHE A 74 5.74 -3.11 -9.73
CA PHE A 74 5.51 -1.68 -9.69
C PHE A 74 6.49 -0.99 -8.75
N VAL A 75 7.00 0.16 -9.18
CA VAL A 75 7.83 1.06 -8.37
C VAL A 75 7.28 2.48 -8.47
N ILE A 76 7.72 3.34 -7.56
CA ILE A 76 7.42 4.77 -7.58
C ILE A 76 8.68 5.54 -7.97
N LEU A 77 8.56 6.39 -8.98
CA LEU A 77 9.57 7.39 -9.31
C LEU A 77 9.25 8.69 -8.55
N LEU A 78 10.06 8.99 -7.54
CA LEU A 78 9.93 10.19 -6.71
C LEU A 78 10.76 11.35 -7.29
N PHE A 79 10.10 12.44 -7.65
CA PHE A 79 10.74 13.64 -8.18
C PHE A 79 10.95 14.70 -7.08
N PRO A 80 11.92 15.62 -7.26
CA PRO A 80 12.17 16.75 -6.36
C PRO A 80 10.99 17.69 -6.12
N ASP A 81 10.05 17.75 -7.08
CA ASP A 81 8.82 18.54 -6.99
C ASP A 81 7.67 17.79 -6.27
N LYS A 82 8.01 16.71 -5.55
CA LYS A 82 7.11 15.79 -4.86
C LYS A 82 6.21 14.96 -5.77
N ARG A 83 6.30 15.07 -7.10
CA ARG A 83 5.54 14.17 -7.98
C ARG A 83 6.00 12.74 -7.78
N GLN A 84 5.04 11.83 -7.75
CA GLN A 84 5.25 10.40 -7.62
C GLN A 84 4.55 9.71 -8.79
N ILE A 85 5.32 8.99 -9.60
CA ILE A 85 4.81 8.32 -10.81
C ILE A 85 5.02 6.82 -10.65
N PHE A 86 3.94 6.05 -10.80
CA PHE A 86 4.03 4.60 -10.85
C PHE A 86 4.67 4.13 -12.16
N ALA A 87 5.58 3.17 -12.07
CA ALA A 87 6.22 2.53 -13.20
C ALA A 87 6.16 1.01 -13.02
N GLU A 88 5.68 0.29 -14.02
CA GLU A 88 5.83 -1.17 -14.09
C GLU A 88 7.21 -1.48 -14.69
N CYS A 89 8.05 -2.17 -13.95
CA CYS A 89 9.41 -2.50 -14.36
C CYS A 89 9.38 -3.76 -15.21
N LEU A 90 9.63 -3.63 -16.51
CA LEU A 90 9.52 -4.72 -17.46
C LEU A 90 10.81 -4.87 -18.27
N SER A 91 11.45 -6.03 -18.16
CA SER A 91 12.58 -6.44 -18.98
C SER A 91 12.20 -6.46 -20.47
N ARG A 92 10.94 -6.82 -20.76
CA ARG A 92 10.32 -6.82 -22.09
C ARG A 92 8.86 -6.39 -21.96
N TRP A 93 8.39 -5.52 -22.86
CA TRP A 93 7.00 -5.09 -22.90
C TRP A 93 6.32 -5.44 -24.22
N ARG A 94 4.98 -5.46 -24.21
CA ARG A 94 4.16 -5.67 -25.40
C ARG A 94 3.74 -4.33 -26.00
N GLY A 95 3.85 -4.19 -27.31
CA GLY A 95 3.42 -3.01 -28.04
C GLY A 95 4.57 -2.13 -28.52
N LYS A 96 4.23 -1.07 -29.28
CA LYS A 96 5.22 -0.22 -29.96
C LYS A 96 5.91 0.77 -29.02
N ASN A 97 5.23 1.19 -27.96
CA ASN A 97 5.71 2.23 -27.05
C ASN A 97 6.15 1.62 -25.72
N PRO A 98 7.25 2.13 -25.12
CA PRO A 98 7.63 1.79 -23.76
C PRO A 98 6.51 2.05 -22.73
N PRO A 99 6.48 1.31 -21.60
CA PRO A 99 5.34 1.28 -20.68
C PRO A 99 5.21 2.54 -19.82
N LEU A 100 6.31 3.24 -19.53
CA LEU A 100 6.31 4.38 -18.62
C LEU A 100 6.15 5.70 -19.37
N LYS A 101 5.19 6.52 -18.95
CA LYS A 101 4.94 7.85 -19.53
C LYS A 101 5.26 8.97 -18.55
N ILE A 102 6.26 9.79 -18.85
CA ILE A 102 6.63 10.98 -18.07
C ILE A 102 6.53 12.21 -18.97
N ASN A 103 5.76 13.23 -18.56
CA ASN A 103 5.60 14.49 -19.30
C ASN A 103 5.26 14.27 -20.80
N LYS A 104 4.32 13.38 -21.08
CA LYS A 104 3.87 13.00 -22.44
C LYS A 104 4.88 12.23 -23.30
N ARG A 105 6.05 11.85 -22.78
CA ARG A 105 7.04 11.00 -23.46
C ARG A 105 7.09 9.61 -22.84
N ASN A 106 7.41 8.62 -23.66
CA ASN A 106 7.51 7.22 -23.22
C ASN A 106 8.97 6.86 -22.91
N TYR A 107 9.19 6.11 -21.84
CA TYR A 107 10.50 5.71 -21.33
C TYR A 107 10.51 4.19 -21.11
N SER A 108 11.63 3.55 -21.47
CA SER A 108 11.88 2.15 -21.14
C SER A 108 12.08 2.00 -19.63
N THR A 109 11.59 0.89 -19.08
CA THR A 109 11.82 0.50 -17.68
C THR A 109 12.72 -0.73 -17.56
N ALA A 110 13.24 -1.26 -18.67
CA ALA A 110 14.01 -2.50 -18.69
C ALA A 110 15.32 -2.39 -17.89
N ASN A 111 15.95 -1.21 -17.88
CA ASN A 111 17.18 -0.96 -17.13
C ASN A 111 16.93 -0.62 -15.65
N LEU A 112 15.68 -0.61 -15.19
CA LEU A 112 15.35 -0.44 -13.78
C LEU A 112 15.35 -1.78 -13.03
N VAL A 113 15.14 -2.88 -13.75
CA VAL A 113 15.15 -4.23 -13.19
C VAL A 113 16.57 -4.56 -12.70
N GLY A 114 16.67 -5.03 -11.46
CA GLY A 114 17.93 -5.34 -10.79
C GLY A 114 18.57 -4.18 -10.01
N LEU A 115 18.07 -2.95 -10.16
CA LEU A 115 18.53 -1.81 -9.36
C LEU A 115 18.03 -1.93 -7.91
N THR A 116 18.79 -1.40 -6.96
CA THR A 116 18.39 -1.31 -5.56
C THR A 116 17.34 -0.22 -5.36
N TYR A 117 16.43 -0.41 -4.41
CA TYR A 117 15.55 0.69 -4.02
C TYR A 117 16.37 1.84 -3.40
N GLY A 118 16.06 3.06 -3.79
CA GLY A 118 16.81 4.26 -3.40
C GLY A 118 17.74 4.81 -4.49
N THR A 119 18.07 4.02 -5.52
CA THR A 119 18.88 4.48 -6.66
C THR A 119 18.27 5.74 -7.28
N VAL A 120 19.11 6.74 -7.55
CA VAL A 120 18.73 7.96 -8.25
C VAL A 120 18.95 7.79 -9.74
N LEU A 121 17.98 8.24 -10.53
CA LEU A 121 17.98 8.16 -11.97
C LEU A 121 18.03 9.59 -12.54
N GLU A 122 18.89 9.83 -13.53
CA GLU A 122 18.84 11.04 -14.34
C GLU A 122 17.95 10.82 -15.57
N LEU A 123 16.98 11.72 -15.76
CA LEU A 123 16.03 11.67 -16.86
C LEU A 123 16.59 12.43 -18.06
N ASN A 124 17.02 11.71 -19.08
CA ASN A 124 17.37 12.30 -20.37
C ASN A 124 16.24 12.09 -21.37
N THR A 125 15.80 13.18 -21.99
CA THR A 125 14.62 13.17 -22.86
C THR A 125 14.80 12.40 -24.18
N LYS A 126 16.04 12.02 -24.53
CA LYS A 126 16.40 11.24 -25.72
C LYS A 126 16.91 9.84 -25.37
N THR A 127 17.80 9.75 -24.39
CA THR A 127 18.51 8.49 -24.07
C THR A 127 17.82 7.68 -22.97
N GLY A 128 16.82 8.24 -22.28
CA GLY A 128 15.99 7.50 -21.33
C GLY A 128 16.27 7.83 -19.86
N LEU A 129 16.01 6.86 -18.99
CA LEU A 129 16.32 6.94 -17.56
C LEU A 129 17.69 6.33 -17.33
N HIS A 130 18.63 7.03 -16.70
CA HIS A 130 19.98 6.51 -16.44
C HIS A 130 20.24 6.42 -14.94
N PRO A 131 20.57 5.24 -14.39
CA PRO A 131 20.95 5.13 -12.99
C PRO A 131 22.27 5.86 -12.73
N LEU A 132 22.31 6.57 -11.61
CA LEU A 132 23.49 7.24 -11.10
C LEU A 132 24.19 6.37 -10.05
N PRO A 133 25.48 6.61 -9.78
CA PRO A 133 26.22 5.94 -8.70
C PRO A 133 25.55 6.15 -7.33
N ASP A 134 25.84 5.23 -6.41
CA ASP A 134 25.36 5.31 -5.03
C ASP A 134 25.87 6.59 -4.33
N GLY A 135 25.02 7.18 -3.48
CA GLY A 135 25.32 8.42 -2.76
C GLY A 135 24.82 9.70 -3.45
N GLU A 136 24.45 9.63 -4.73
CA GLU A 136 23.81 10.74 -5.44
C GLU A 136 22.39 11.02 -4.92
N ASP A 137 21.98 12.29 -4.95
CA ASP A 137 20.65 12.72 -4.52
C ASP A 137 19.83 13.32 -5.69
N ILE A 138 18.51 13.34 -5.52
CA ILE A 138 17.55 13.85 -6.52
C ILE A 138 17.75 15.34 -6.81
N ILE A 139 18.36 16.05 -5.88
CA ILE A 139 18.92 17.39 -6.07
C ILE A 139 20.40 17.22 -5.72
N PRO A 140 21.32 17.28 -6.69
CA PRO A 140 22.74 17.20 -6.38
C PRO A 140 23.10 18.23 -5.31
N ALA A 141 23.95 17.83 -4.36
CA ALA A 141 24.50 18.76 -3.37
C ALA A 141 25.04 20.00 -4.10
N ASP A 142 24.84 21.18 -3.48
CA ASP A 142 25.16 22.47 -4.11
C ASP A 142 26.56 22.38 -4.74
N LEU A 143 26.63 22.57 -6.07
CA LEU A 143 27.87 22.51 -6.85
C LEU A 143 28.97 23.23 -6.08
N VAL A 144 30.07 22.53 -5.77
CA VAL A 144 31.30 23.18 -5.29
C VAL A 144 31.78 24.05 -6.44
N ILE A 145 31.60 25.36 -6.33
CA ILE A 145 32.03 26.33 -7.35
C ILE A 145 33.54 26.63 -7.22
N ASP A 146 34.20 26.15 -6.16
CA ASP A 146 35.62 26.44 -5.94
C ASP A 146 36.52 25.86 -7.05
N ASP A 147 36.17 24.70 -7.63
CA ASP A 147 36.93 24.13 -8.76
C ASP A 147 36.71 24.85 -10.11
N VAL A 148 35.63 25.65 -10.23
CA VAL A 148 35.28 26.33 -11.50
C VAL A 148 36.08 27.63 -11.70
N LEU A 149 36.64 28.19 -10.63
CA LEU A 149 37.39 29.46 -10.67
C LEU A 149 38.92 29.28 -10.79
N ILE A 150 39.45 28.09 -10.53
CA ILE A 150 40.91 27.87 -10.49
C ILE A 150 41.52 27.68 -11.90
N VAL A 151 40.74 27.34 -12.92
CA VAL A 151 41.27 27.05 -14.27
C VAL A 151 41.54 28.33 -15.11
N SER A 152 41.13 29.52 -14.66
CA SER A 152 41.22 30.75 -15.48
C SER A 152 42.14 31.86 -14.96
N ASN A 153 42.81 31.70 -13.81
CA ASN A 153 43.78 32.69 -13.31
C ASN A 153 45.21 32.11 -13.22
N GLY A 154 45.76 31.73 -14.37
CA GLY A 154 47.21 31.64 -14.56
C GLY A 154 47.72 32.89 -15.26
N ASN A 155 47.90 33.99 -14.50
CA ASN A 155 48.82 35.10 -14.75
C ASN A 155 48.45 36.30 -13.86
N GLY A 156 49.30 36.61 -12.90
CA GLY A 156 49.19 37.81 -12.07
C GLY A 156 50.16 37.75 -10.89
N ASP A 157 51.32 38.37 -11.07
CA ASP A 157 52.38 38.55 -10.07
C ASP A 157 51.87 39.21 -8.78
N GLY A 158 52.39 38.77 -7.64
CA GLY A 158 52.18 39.38 -6.32
C GLY A 158 53.12 38.80 -5.27
N ASP A 159 54.10 39.60 -4.86
CA ASP A 159 55.09 39.37 -3.82
C ASP A 159 54.50 39.00 -2.43
N GLY A 160 55.23 38.15 -1.70
CA GLY A 160 55.52 38.21 -0.26
C GLY A 160 54.36 38.15 0.75
N ASP A 161 54.15 37.01 1.39
CA ASP A 161 54.77 36.72 2.70
C ASP A 161 54.51 35.27 3.12
N ASP A 162 55.60 34.60 3.48
CA ASP A 162 55.67 33.24 4.03
C ASP A 162 55.10 33.23 5.46
N ASP A 163 54.09 32.40 5.71
CA ASP A 163 53.91 31.75 7.01
C ASP A 163 53.47 30.30 6.79
N ASN A 164 54.46 29.43 6.94
CA ASN A 164 54.41 28.00 6.71
C ASN A 164 54.04 27.29 8.02
N ASP A 165 52.79 26.84 8.14
CA ASP A 165 52.41 25.80 9.09
C ASP A 165 51.84 24.61 8.33
N GLY A 166 52.66 23.58 8.19
CA GLY A 166 52.31 22.32 7.55
C GLY A 166 51.44 21.46 8.46
N ASP A 167 50.29 21.04 7.94
CA ASP A 167 49.70 19.77 8.32
C ASP A 167 49.32 18.98 7.07
N ASN A 168 50.07 17.89 6.87
CA ASN A 168 50.00 17.01 5.72
C ASN A 168 49.03 15.87 6.05
N GLY A 169 47.73 16.15 5.95
CA GLY A 169 46.64 15.22 6.22
C GLY A 169 45.93 14.78 4.94
N ASN A 170 46.35 13.65 4.38
CA ASN A 170 45.69 12.95 3.27
C ASN A 170 44.23 12.59 3.66
N GLY A 171 43.24 13.24 3.05
CA GLY A 171 41.83 12.95 3.29
C GLY A 171 40.96 13.43 2.13
N ASN A 172 40.24 12.50 1.51
CA ASN A 172 39.16 12.77 0.56
C ASN A 172 38.09 13.63 1.27
N GLY A 173 38.21 14.95 1.17
CA GLY A 173 37.30 15.91 1.78
C GLY A 173 36.26 16.38 0.77
N GLU A 174 35.02 15.92 0.92
CA GLU A 174 33.86 16.56 0.33
C GLU A 174 33.71 17.97 0.95
N ALA A 175 34.23 19.00 0.28
CA ALA A 175 34.08 20.39 0.69
C ALA A 175 32.65 20.87 0.38
N LYS A 176 31.76 20.81 1.38
CA LYS A 176 30.43 21.45 1.30
C LYS A 176 30.59 22.96 1.27
N LEU A 177 29.79 23.66 0.45
CA LEU A 177 29.62 25.12 0.53
C LEU A 177 29.34 25.53 1.98
N ASN A 178 30.29 26.24 2.59
CA ASN A 178 30.22 26.62 3.98
C ASN A 178 29.20 27.76 4.15
N LEU A 179 27.95 27.39 4.42
CA LEU A 179 26.83 28.32 4.62
C LEU A 179 27.01 29.23 5.85
N ASP A 180 28.03 28.98 6.67
CA ASP A 180 28.39 29.76 7.86
C ASP A 180 29.34 30.93 7.56
N GLU A 181 29.85 31.05 6.33
CA GLU A 181 30.51 32.30 5.92
C GLU A 181 29.50 33.44 5.92
N LYS A 182 29.79 34.49 6.70
CA LYS A 182 29.06 35.76 6.65
C LYS A 182 29.28 36.42 5.28
N CYS A 183 28.50 36.00 4.30
CA CYS A 183 28.34 36.68 3.04
C CYS A 183 27.65 38.04 3.34
N ASN A 184 28.40 39.13 3.35
CA ASN A 184 27.91 40.51 3.53
C ASN A 184 27.05 41.02 2.36
N ASN A 185 26.63 40.14 1.44
CA ASN A 185 25.80 40.52 0.32
C ASN A 185 24.36 40.76 0.77
N ASP A 186 23.70 41.73 0.15
CA ASP A 186 22.26 41.91 0.25
C ASP A 186 21.66 42.25 -1.12
N ASN A 187 20.34 42.40 -1.17
CA ASN A 187 19.62 42.66 -2.40
C ASN A 187 19.37 44.14 -2.68
N ARG A 188 20.01 45.09 -1.97
CA ARG A 188 19.70 46.53 -2.10
C ARG A 188 20.02 47.09 -3.50
N ASN A 189 21.02 46.51 -4.17
CA ASN A 189 21.48 46.91 -5.49
C ASN A 189 21.04 45.95 -6.61
N LEU A 190 20.21 44.94 -6.31
CA LEU A 190 19.70 44.01 -7.32
C LEU A 190 18.50 44.64 -8.02
N VAL A 191 18.63 44.94 -9.31
CA VAL A 191 17.57 45.49 -10.16
C VAL A 191 17.06 44.41 -11.11
N ASP A 192 15.74 44.25 -11.19
CA ASP A 192 15.10 43.34 -12.13
C ASP A 192 14.84 44.03 -13.47
N ASP A 193 15.83 43.99 -14.36
CA ASP A 193 15.79 44.60 -15.68
C ASP A 193 15.60 43.58 -16.82
N ASN A 194 15.36 42.31 -16.48
CA ASN A 194 15.34 41.16 -17.40
C ASN A 194 16.61 40.97 -18.26
N LYS A 195 17.73 41.62 -17.92
CA LYS A 195 19.02 41.49 -18.65
C LYS A 195 20.08 40.72 -17.85
N SER A 196 19.70 40.19 -16.69
CA SER A 196 20.58 39.46 -15.77
C SER A 196 21.11 38.11 -16.27
N GLN A 197 20.60 37.60 -17.40
CA GLN A 197 20.98 36.31 -17.99
C GLN A 197 21.35 36.53 -19.45
N ALA A 198 22.59 36.18 -19.82
CA ALA A 198 23.09 36.39 -21.19
C ALA A 198 22.64 35.29 -22.17
N ILE A 199 22.30 34.09 -21.69
CA ILE A 199 21.87 32.97 -22.55
C ILE A 199 20.40 33.13 -22.96
N ASN A 200 20.14 33.05 -24.27
CA ASN A 200 18.82 33.11 -24.84
C ASN A 200 18.07 31.76 -24.79
N HIS A 201 16.76 31.80 -25.02
CA HIS A 201 15.91 30.61 -25.01
C HIS A 201 16.32 29.57 -26.08
N ASP A 202 16.70 30.02 -27.28
CA ASP A 202 17.07 29.14 -28.38
C ASP A 202 18.38 28.39 -28.11
N ASP A 203 19.33 29.05 -27.46
CA ASP A 203 20.60 28.42 -27.07
C ASP A 203 20.36 27.33 -26.01
N LEU A 204 19.46 27.59 -25.05
CA LEU A 204 19.03 26.55 -24.10
C LEU A 204 18.33 25.37 -24.78
N HIS A 205 17.57 25.60 -25.86
CA HIS A 205 16.95 24.53 -26.62
C HIS A 205 17.99 23.70 -27.38
N LYS A 206 19.01 24.35 -27.96
CA LYS A 206 20.15 23.67 -28.61
C LYS A 206 20.91 22.82 -27.60
N MET A 207 21.26 23.37 -26.43
CA MET A 207 21.95 22.63 -25.38
C MET A 207 21.15 21.41 -24.92
N LYS A 208 19.83 21.54 -24.70
CA LYS A 208 18.95 20.40 -24.37
C LYS A 208 18.82 19.36 -25.47
N SER A 209 19.03 19.78 -26.72
CA SER A 209 18.96 18.91 -27.88
C SER A 209 20.28 18.20 -28.14
N ASP A 210 21.38 18.68 -27.58
CA ASP A 210 22.68 18.06 -27.73
C ASP A 210 22.79 16.83 -26.79
N PRO A 211 22.97 15.61 -27.32
CA PRO A 211 23.13 14.42 -26.49
C PRO A 211 24.48 14.35 -25.77
N SER A 212 25.47 15.17 -26.15
CA SER A 212 26.79 15.21 -25.52
C SER A 212 26.82 16.03 -24.23
N LEU A 213 25.87 16.95 -24.06
CA LEU A 213 25.79 17.81 -22.87
C LEU A 213 24.97 17.16 -21.76
N THR A 214 25.53 17.16 -20.55
CA THR A 214 24.87 16.70 -19.33
C THR A 214 23.98 17.80 -18.73
N GLY A 215 22.99 17.41 -17.93
CA GLY A 215 22.15 18.39 -17.23
C GLY A 215 22.96 19.29 -16.29
N ALA A 216 24.01 18.75 -15.67
CA ALA A 216 24.92 19.48 -14.81
C ALA A 216 25.69 20.58 -15.55
N GLU A 217 26.24 20.29 -16.73
CA GLU A 217 26.93 21.27 -17.57
C GLU A 217 25.99 22.41 -17.98
N ILE A 218 24.76 22.08 -18.38
CA ILE A 218 23.75 23.10 -18.73
C ILE A 218 23.50 24.04 -17.54
N VAL A 219 23.37 23.49 -16.33
CA VAL A 219 23.19 24.30 -15.12
C VAL A 219 24.41 25.18 -14.86
N SER A 220 25.61 24.64 -15.01
CA SER A 220 26.86 25.39 -14.85
C SER A 220 26.95 26.58 -15.82
N THR A 221 26.69 26.35 -17.11
CA THR A 221 26.70 27.42 -18.13
C THR A 221 25.68 28.53 -17.79
N ILE A 222 24.49 28.16 -17.30
CA ILE A 222 23.45 29.12 -16.88
C ILE A 222 23.90 29.98 -15.69
N ILE A 223 24.67 29.39 -14.77
CA ILE A 223 25.18 30.09 -13.59
C ILE A 223 26.28 31.07 -14.01
N GLN A 224 27.24 30.62 -14.82
CA GLN A 224 28.35 31.43 -15.34
C GLN A 224 27.87 32.66 -16.13
N ASN A 225 26.78 32.52 -16.88
CA ASN A 225 26.19 33.59 -17.67
C ASN A 225 25.20 34.49 -16.91
N SER A 226 25.12 34.35 -15.59
CA SER A 226 24.27 35.20 -14.75
C SER A 226 25.08 36.31 -14.08
N SER A 227 24.89 37.56 -14.53
CA SER A 227 25.60 38.72 -13.99
C SER A 227 25.29 39.00 -12.51
N THR A 228 24.09 38.65 -12.06
CA THR A 228 23.64 38.85 -10.67
C THR A 228 23.89 37.66 -9.76
N PHE A 229 24.50 36.58 -10.23
CA PHE A 229 24.65 35.39 -9.40
C PHE A 229 25.59 35.62 -8.23
N GLN A 230 26.73 36.31 -8.45
CA GLN A 230 27.74 36.48 -7.40
C GLN A 230 27.32 37.43 -6.28
N SER A 231 26.55 38.48 -6.61
CA SER A 231 26.02 39.45 -5.65
C SER A 231 24.84 38.94 -4.83
N LYS A 232 24.32 37.73 -5.10
CA LYS A 232 23.27 37.11 -4.29
C LYS A 232 23.81 36.62 -2.95
N THR A 233 22.91 36.54 -1.97
CA THR A 233 23.17 35.85 -0.70
C THR A 233 23.35 34.35 -0.90
N SER A 234 24.03 33.67 0.02
CA SER A 234 24.25 32.21 -0.02
C SER A 234 22.93 31.42 -0.18
N PHE A 235 21.90 31.78 0.57
CA PHE A 235 20.57 31.15 0.45
C PHE A 235 19.90 31.41 -0.91
N SER A 236 20.10 32.60 -1.49
CA SER A 236 19.57 32.94 -2.81
C SER A 236 20.31 32.20 -3.93
N LYS A 237 21.63 32.00 -3.78
CA LYS A 237 22.43 31.15 -4.68
C LYS A 237 21.93 29.71 -4.65
N ALA A 238 21.82 29.10 -3.46
CA ALA A 238 21.30 27.72 -3.31
C ALA A 238 19.87 27.56 -3.87
N LYS A 239 18.97 28.52 -3.60
CA LYS A 239 17.61 28.53 -4.17
C LYS A 239 17.62 28.64 -5.69
N TYR A 240 18.52 29.44 -6.26
CA TYR A 240 18.68 29.57 -7.71
C TYR A 240 19.21 28.28 -8.34
N ILE A 241 20.27 27.69 -7.79
CA ILE A 241 20.86 26.42 -8.23
C ILE A 241 19.80 25.31 -8.22
N LYS A 242 19.13 25.08 -7.08
CA LYS A 242 18.06 24.09 -6.94
C LYS A 242 16.98 24.25 -8.01
N LYS A 243 16.56 25.49 -8.29
CA LYS A 243 15.56 25.79 -9.34
C LYS A 243 16.07 25.42 -10.75
N LYS A 244 17.37 25.61 -11.03
CA LYS A 244 17.97 25.24 -12.33
C LYS A 244 18.17 23.73 -12.44
N GLN A 245 18.71 23.06 -11.42
CA GLN A 245 18.83 21.61 -11.38
C GLN A 245 17.48 20.92 -11.62
N MET A 246 16.41 21.31 -10.90
CA MET A 246 15.07 20.73 -11.10
C MET A 246 14.52 20.87 -12.54
N LYS A 247 14.98 21.87 -13.31
CA LYS A 247 14.49 22.15 -14.67
C LYS A 247 15.38 21.59 -15.79
N TYR A 248 16.69 21.57 -15.58
CA TYR A 248 17.69 21.24 -16.60
C TYR A 248 18.44 19.93 -16.32
N GLN A 249 18.41 19.45 -15.08
CA GLN A 249 18.95 18.16 -14.65
C GLN A 249 17.86 17.38 -13.88
N PRO A 250 16.77 16.97 -14.55
CA PRO A 250 15.68 16.27 -13.88
C PRO A 250 16.14 14.90 -13.41
N ARG A 251 16.19 14.71 -12.09
CA ARG A 251 16.45 13.41 -11.45
C ARG A 251 15.20 12.90 -10.74
N CYS A 252 15.11 11.59 -10.54
CA CYS A 252 14.11 10.96 -9.68
C CYS A 252 14.72 9.81 -8.88
N ARG A 253 14.13 9.46 -7.73
CA ARG A 253 14.53 8.32 -6.91
C ARG A 253 13.59 7.16 -7.13
N LEU A 254 14.16 5.97 -7.25
CA LEU A 254 13.44 4.70 -7.28
C LEU A 254 12.97 4.34 -5.86
N VAL A 255 11.66 4.30 -5.64
CA VAL A 255 11.05 4.07 -4.32
C VAL A 255 10.16 2.84 -4.36
N ARG A 256 10.23 2.03 -3.30
CA ARG A 256 9.39 0.84 -3.13
C ARG A 256 7.92 1.22 -2.98
N CYS A 257 7.05 0.41 -3.57
CA CYS A 257 5.61 0.47 -3.32
C CYS A 257 5.30 -0.15 -1.94
N THR A 258 4.94 0.70 -0.99
CA THR A 258 4.44 0.34 0.34
C THR A 258 3.06 0.99 0.52
N PRO A 259 2.25 0.60 1.52
CA PRO A 259 0.92 1.16 1.72
C PRO A 259 0.98 2.69 1.84
N ALA A 260 1.96 3.19 2.58
CA ALA A 260 2.18 4.62 2.78
C ALA A 260 2.61 5.34 1.50
N THR A 261 3.55 4.79 0.72
CA THR A 261 4.02 5.44 -0.51
C THR A 261 2.97 5.40 -1.61
N ILE A 262 2.23 4.31 -1.75
CA ILE A 262 1.13 4.18 -2.70
C ILE A 262 0.01 5.16 -2.33
N CYS A 263 -0.41 5.19 -1.06
CA CYS A 263 -1.44 6.12 -0.58
C CYS A 263 -1.03 7.58 -0.82
N ARG A 264 0.21 7.96 -0.47
CA ARG A 264 0.71 9.32 -0.76
C ARG A 264 0.77 9.62 -2.26
N ALA A 265 1.24 8.70 -3.10
CA ALA A 265 1.27 8.88 -4.55
C ALA A 265 -0.14 9.08 -5.13
N MET A 266 -1.11 8.29 -4.66
CA MET A 266 -2.51 8.41 -5.05
C MET A 266 -3.13 9.73 -4.58
N PHE A 267 -2.88 10.14 -3.34
CA PHE A 267 -3.35 11.40 -2.77
C PHE A 267 -2.83 12.61 -3.57
N LEU A 268 -1.54 12.62 -3.91
CA LEU A 268 -0.93 13.69 -4.71
C LEU A 268 -1.39 13.71 -6.16
N ARG A 269 -1.82 12.57 -6.71
CA ARG A 269 -2.31 12.46 -8.10
C ARG A 269 -3.79 12.81 -8.23
N ASP A 270 -4.62 12.19 -7.40
CA ASP A 270 -6.09 12.34 -7.43
C ASP A 270 -6.68 11.97 -6.05
N GLU A 271 -6.63 12.92 -5.12
CA GLU A 271 -7.14 12.77 -3.75
C GLU A 271 -8.61 12.35 -3.70
N ARG A 272 -9.45 12.78 -4.66
CA ARG A 272 -10.91 12.52 -4.63
C ARG A 272 -11.23 11.06 -4.86
N ARG A 273 -10.48 10.39 -5.73
CA ARG A 273 -10.69 8.96 -6.03
C ARG A 273 -10.47 8.05 -4.81
N ILE A 274 -9.66 8.48 -3.86
CA ILE A 274 -9.41 7.75 -2.62
C ILE A 274 -10.15 8.36 -1.42
N MET A 275 -11.23 9.13 -1.66
CA MET A 275 -12.01 9.80 -0.60
C MET A 275 -11.15 10.70 0.31
N ARG A 276 -10.11 11.31 -0.26
CA ARG A 276 -9.09 12.11 0.44
C ARG A 276 -8.37 11.38 1.57
N LEU A 277 -8.36 10.04 1.54
CA LEU A 277 -7.60 9.23 2.47
C LEU A 277 -6.11 9.58 2.39
N ARG A 278 -5.58 10.12 3.47
CA ARG A 278 -4.16 10.42 3.63
C ARG A 278 -3.44 9.24 4.28
N ASP A 279 -2.13 9.13 4.08
CA ASP A 279 -1.34 7.99 4.54
C ASP A 279 -1.21 7.89 6.07
N ASP A 280 -1.28 9.02 6.78
CA ASP A 280 -1.40 9.07 8.25
C ASP A 280 -2.75 8.49 8.71
N SER A 281 -3.86 8.90 8.07
CA SER A 281 -5.20 8.34 8.33
C SER A 281 -5.25 6.85 8.03
N LEU A 282 -4.63 6.39 6.93
CA LEU A 282 -4.50 4.97 6.61
C LEU A 282 -3.76 4.22 7.73
N GLY A 283 -2.63 4.77 8.21
CA GLY A 283 -1.90 4.19 9.35
C GLY A 283 -2.75 4.08 10.62
N GLN A 284 -3.58 5.07 10.90
CA GLN A 284 -4.54 5.03 12.01
C GLN A 284 -5.60 3.95 11.80
N ILE A 285 -6.21 3.87 10.61
CA ILE A 285 -7.23 2.85 10.29
C ILE A 285 -6.69 1.45 10.55
N LEU A 286 -5.52 1.14 10.00
CA LEU A 286 -4.92 -0.19 10.15
C LEU A 286 -4.57 -0.52 11.61
N SER A 287 -4.26 0.50 12.42
CA SER A 287 -3.89 0.34 13.83
C SER A 287 -5.13 0.20 14.73
N TYR A 288 -6.17 1.01 14.51
CA TYR A 288 -7.43 0.91 15.25
C TYR A 288 -8.22 -0.36 14.92
N ALA A 289 -8.08 -0.89 13.71
CA ALA A 289 -8.64 -2.19 13.33
C ALA A 289 -7.88 -3.37 13.97
N ASN A 290 -6.77 -3.13 14.66
CA ASN A 290 -5.91 -4.16 15.24
C ASN A 290 -5.50 -5.22 14.19
N LEU A 291 -5.19 -4.78 12.97
CA LEU A 291 -4.81 -5.70 11.90
C LEU A 291 -3.46 -6.36 12.21
N CYS A 292 -3.48 -7.68 12.23
CA CYS A 292 -2.33 -8.53 12.44
C CYS A 292 -2.42 -9.79 11.58
N ALA A 293 -1.28 -10.48 11.44
CA ALA A 293 -1.23 -11.79 10.78
C ALA A 293 -2.20 -12.76 11.49
N GLY A 294 -3.01 -13.47 10.70
CA GLY A 294 -3.99 -14.45 11.17
C GLY A 294 -5.39 -13.89 11.39
N ALA A 295 -5.58 -12.56 11.32
CA ALA A 295 -6.90 -11.95 11.50
C ALA A 295 -7.88 -12.33 10.38
N LYS A 296 -9.17 -12.47 10.73
CA LYS A 296 -10.30 -12.51 9.78
C LYS A 296 -10.91 -11.12 9.71
N THR A 297 -10.64 -10.36 8.66
CA THR A 297 -11.10 -8.97 8.54
C THR A 297 -12.11 -8.81 7.41
N MET A 298 -13.17 -8.06 7.65
CA MET A 298 -14.14 -7.65 6.63
C MET A 298 -13.91 -6.19 6.26
N VAL A 299 -13.79 -5.91 4.95
CA VAL A 299 -13.45 -4.58 4.43
C VAL A 299 -14.44 -4.15 3.37
N PHE A 300 -14.99 -2.94 3.48
CA PHE A 300 -15.68 -2.28 2.39
C PHE A 300 -14.87 -1.08 1.90
N ASP A 301 -14.18 -1.25 0.76
CA ASP A 301 -13.16 -0.33 0.24
C ASP A 301 -13.65 0.43 -1.00
N GLY A 302 -14.03 1.69 -0.79
CA GLY A 302 -14.28 2.70 -1.84
C GLY A 302 -13.08 3.60 -2.13
N CYS A 303 -11.90 3.31 -1.57
CA CYS A 303 -10.67 4.08 -1.71
C CYS A 303 -9.73 3.48 -2.77
N MET A 304 -10.27 2.94 -3.86
CA MET A 304 -9.50 2.27 -4.93
C MET A 304 -8.60 1.12 -4.44
N GLY A 305 -9.01 0.35 -3.43
CA GLY A 305 -8.22 -0.80 -2.98
C GLY A 305 -7.06 -0.45 -2.06
N MET A 306 -6.96 0.83 -1.62
CA MET A 306 -5.90 1.26 -0.71
C MET A 306 -6.00 0.53 0.62
N ILE A 307 -7.19 0.32 1.17
CA ILE A 307 -7.36 -0.37 2.44
C ILE A 307 -7.12 -1.86 2.26
N THR A 308 -7.74 -2.46 1.24
CA THR A 308 -7.65 -3.90 0.96
C THR A 308 -6.20 -4.34 0.71
N GLY A 309 -5.47 -3.61 -0.12
CA GLY A 309 -4.04 -3.89 -0.38
C GLY A 309 -3.18 -3.67 0.86
N SER A 310 -3.49 -2.67 1.68
CA SER A 310 -2.79 -2.42 2.95
C SER A 310 -3.03 -3.52 3.98
N CYS A 311 -4.26 -4.05 4.05
CA CYS A 311 -4.59 -5.20 4.88
C CYS A 311 -3.79 -6.43 4.42
N ALA A 312 -3.78 -6.71 3.12
CA ALA A 312 -3.07 -7.87 2.56
C ALA A 312 -1.58 -7.83 2.88
N GLN A 313 -0.94 -6.68 2.69
CA GLN A 313 0.49 -6.51 2.98
C GLN A 313 0.80 -6.53 4.48
N ARG A 314 -0.07 -5.95 5.33
CA ARG A 314 0.13 -5.98 6.80
C ARG A 314 -0.09 -7.38 7.38
N MET A 315 -1.01 -8.15 6.80
CA MET A 315 -1.33 -9.51 7.24
C MET A 315 -0.38 -10.55 6.66
N GLY A 316 0.38 -10.25 5.61
CA GLY A 316 1.43 -11.13 5.08
C GLY A 316 0.92 -12.46 4.54
N GLY A 317 -0.37 -12.56 4.18
CA GLY A 317 -1.00 -13.79 3.71
C GLY A 317 -1.59 -14.69 4.80
N TYR A 318 -1.41 -14.37 6.09
CA TYR A 318 -2.02 -15.13 7.19
C TYR A 318 -3.41 -14.58 7.53
N GLY A 319 -4.38 -15.47 7.64
CA GLY A 319 -5.77 -15.11 7.89
C GLY A 319 -6.55 -14.88 6.60
N SER A 320 -7.60 -14.06 6.66
CA SER A 320 -8.45 -13.82 5.49
C SER A 320 -9.04 -12.42 5.47
N ILE A 321 -9.08 -11.82 4.28
CA ILE A 321 -9.60 -10.48 4.04
C ILE A 321 -10.85 -10.60 3.17
N HIS A 322 -12.02 -10.41 3.77
CA HIS A 322 -13.30 -10.44 3.09
C HIS A 322 -13.60 -9.04 2.54
N SER A 323 -13.15 -8.80 1.31
CA SER A 323 -13.29 -7.52 0.62
C SER A 323 -14.62 -7.46 -0.11
N ILE A 324 -15.46 -6.53 0.32
CA ILE A 324 -16.76 -6.25 -0.28
C ILE A 324 -16.56 -5.37 -1.52
N TYR A 325 -17.22 -5.74 -2.61
CA TYR A 325 -17.24 -4.95 -3.83
C TYR A 325 -18.67 -4.77 -4.35
N THR A 326 -18.86 -3.71 -5.13
CA THR A 326 -20.13 -3.41 -5.82
C THR A 326 -19.97 -3.57 -7.33
N GLY A 327 -21.09 -3.84 -8.00
CA GLY A 327 -21.12 -4.11 -9.44
C GLY A 327 -20.62 -5.51 -9.80
N ASN A 328 -20.39 -5.75 -11.09
CA ASN A 328 -20.17 -7.11 -11.60
C ASN A 328 -18.81 -7.73 -11.19
N ALA A 329 -17.81 -6.90 -10.89
CA ALA A 329 -16.47 -7.35 -10.51
C ALA A 329 -15.75 -6.29 -9.66
N PRO A 330 -14.76 -6.67 -8.85
CA PRO A 330 -13.97 -5.72 -8.08
C PRO A 330 -13.26 -4.71 -8.98
N SER A 331 -13.63 -3.43 -8.88
CA SER A 331 -13.03 -2.34 -9.66
C SER A 331 -11.60 -1.97 -9.22
N ILE A 332 -11.16 -2.51 -8.08
CA ILE A 332 -9.90 -2.14 -7.42
C ILE A 332 -8.66 -2.90 -7.91
N LEU A 333 -8.82 -3.88 -8.81
CA LEU A 333 -7.76 -4.80 -9.23
C LEU A 333 -6.52 -4.11 -9.83
N GLU A 334 -6.71 -3.04 -10.60
CA GLU A 334 -5.59 -2.29 -11.20
C GLU A 334 -4.74 -1.57 -10.13
N SER A 335 -5.39 -1.00 -9.12
CA SER A 335 -4.69 -0.35 -8.01
C SER A 335 -4.04 -1.36 -7.08
N LEU A 336 -4.68 -2.52 -6.88
CA LEU A 336 -4.16 -3.61 -6.05
C LEU A 336 -2.85 -4.18 -6.62
N ALA A 337 -2.71 -4.24 -7.95
CA ALA A 337 -1.47 -4.66 -8.60
C ALA A 337 -0.25 -3.80 -8.19
N ARG A 338 -0.45 -2.53 -7.82
CA ARG A 338 0.63 -1.61 -7.42
C ARG A 338 1.24 -1.95 -6.07
N PHE A 339 0.59 -2.80 -5.26
CA PHE A 339 1.12 -3.26 -3.98
C PHE A 339 2.19 -4.35 -4.12
N ASN A 340 2.38 -4.91 -5.33
CA ASN A 340 3.27 -6.05 -5.57
C ASN A 340 3.02 -7.21 -4.58
N LEU A 341 1.74 -7.49 -4.32
CA LEU A 341 1.37 -8.57 -3.41
C LEU A 341 1.93 -9.90 -3.94
N SER A 342 2.54 -10.66 -3.05
CA SER A 342 2.89 -12.05 -3.29
C SER A 342 1.63 -12.86 -3.58
N PHE A 343 1.84 -14.06 -4.13
CA PHE A 343 0.73 -14.99 -4.38
C PHE A 343 -0.10 -15.26 -3.12
N VAL A 344 0.55 -15.41 -1.96
CA VAL A 344 -0.12 -15.73 -0.68
C VAL A 344 -0.89 -14.54 -0.13
N GLU A 345 -0.31 -13.33 -0.18
CA GLU A 345 -1.02 -12.11 0.21
C GLU A 345 -2.25 -11.88 -0.67
N TYR A 346 -2.11 -12.06 -2.00
CA TYR A 346 -3.24 -11.94 -2.92
C TYR A 346 -4.27 -13.04 -2.71
N SER A 347 -3.84 -14.28 -2.49
CA SER A 347 -4.73 -15.41 -2.26
C SER A 347 -5.48 -15.31 -0.94
N SER A 348 -5.05 -14.52 0.04
CA SER A 348 -5.77 -14.25 1.30
C SER A 348 -7.02 -13.36 1.13
N ILE A 349 -7.13 -12.64 0.00
CA ILE A 349 -8.26 -11.77 -0.30
C ILE A 349 -9.43 -12.62 -0.83
N ARG A 350 -10.55 -12.59 -0.12
CA ARG A 350 -11.84 -13.20 -0.51
C ARG A 350 -12.79 -12.09 -0.99
N TRP A 351 -13.30 -12.24 -2.21
CA TRP A 351 -14.18 -11.23 -2.81
C TRP A 351 -15.65 -11.55 -2.52
N LEU A 352 -16.34 -10.62 -1.87
CA LEU A 352 -17.75 -10.74 -1.53
C LEU A 352 -18.55 -9.62 -2.20
N HIS A 353 -19.61 -9.98 -2.92
CA HIS A 353 -20.49 -9.01 -3.55
C HIS A 353 -21.36 -8.33 -2.49
N ALA A 354 -21.54 -7.02 -2.60
CA ALA A 354 -22.33 -6.22 -1.67
C ALA A 354 -23.75 -6.75 -1.44
N GLY A 355 -24.40 -7.28 -2.47
CA GLY A 355 -25.75 -7.84 -2.38
C GLY A 355 -25.87 -9.11 -1.52
N GLN A 356 -24.76 -9.76 -1.15
CA GLN A 356 -24.77 -10.88 -0.20
C GLN A 356 -24.80 -10.41 1.27
N ILE A 357 -24.53 -9.13 1.51
CA ILE A 357 -24.45 -8.54 2.86
C ILE A 357 -25.62 -7.57 3.06
N PHE A 358 -25.83 -6.69 2.09
CA PHE A 358 -26.86 -5.66 2.12
C PHE A 358 -28.08 -6.18 1.36
N HIS A 359 -28.99 -6.78 2.10
CA HIS A 359 -30.31 -7.16 1.60
C HIS A 359 -31.27 -5.99 1.83
N ASP A 360 -32.17 -5.74 0.89
CA ASP A 360 -33.27 -4.81 1.12
C ASP A 360 -34.30 -5.52 2.02
N ASP A 361 -34.58 -4.95 3.20
CA ASP A 361 -35.60 -5.48 4.13
C ASP A 361 -37.00 -5.58 3.47
N ASP A 362 -37.21 -4.95 2.31
CA ASP A 362 -38.45 -4.98 1.54
C ASP A 362 -38.77 -6.38 0.97
N ASP A 363 -37.79 -7.26 0.74
CA ASP A 363 -38.05 -8.63 0.26
C ASP A 363 -38.62 -9.56 1.36
N VAL A 364 -38.46 -9.19 2.64
CA VAL A 364 -39.02 -9.96 3.77
C VAL A 364 -40.54 -9.76 3.91
N HIS A 365 -41.09 -8.68 3.34
CA HIS A 365 -42.52 -8.34 3.46
C HIS A 365 -43.40 -8.76 2.27
N VAL A 366 -42.84 -9.34 1.20
CA VAL A 366 -43.62 -9.82 0.04
C VAL A 366 -44.07 -11.29 0.20
N HIS A 367 -43.47 -12.08 1.10
CA HIS A 367 -43.83 -13.49 1.28
C HIS A 367 -44.84 -13.78 2.41
N SER A 368 -45.36 -12.78 3.12
CA SER A 368 -46.27 -13.02 4.26
C SER A 368 -47.76 -12.84 3.99
N LYS A 369 -48.21 -12.69 2.74
CA LYS A 369 -49.65 -12.68 2.40
C LYS A 369 -49.93 -13.29 1.04
N GLU A 370 -50.14 -14.60 1.02
CA GLU A 370 -51.30 -15.26 0.38
C GLU A 370 -51.10 -16.78 0.44
N GLU A 371 -51.62 -17.39 1.51
CA GLU A 371 -51.89 -18.82 1.55
C GLU A 371 -53.16 -19.12 0.75
N SER A 372 -53.02 -19.81 -0.37
CA SER A 372 -54.07 -20.69 -0.88
C SER A 372 -53.45 -22.03 -1.26
N ALA A 373 -53.97 -23.08 -0.63
CA ALA A 373 -53.50 -24.44 -0.64
C ALA A 373 -53.33 -25.05 -2.03
N THR A 374 -52.18 -25.68 -2.30
CA THR A 374 -52.07 -27.11 -2.61
C THR A 374 -50.60 -27.52 -2.82
N ALA A 375 -50.23 -28.61 -2.16
CA ALA A 375 -49.17 -29.57 -2.46
C ALA A 375 -47.69 -29.14 -2.48
N ASP A 376 -46.97 -29.77 -1.54
CA ASP A 376 -45.58 -30.23 -1.59
C ASP A 376 -44.44 -29.28 -1.21
N VAL A 377 -43.81 -29.67 -0.10
CA VAL A 377 -42.50 -29.32 0.45
C VAL A 377 -41.49 -28.98 -0.65
N LEU A 378 -41.32 -27.68 -0.90
CA LEU A 378 -40.10 -27.12 -1.48
C LEU A 378 -39.56 -26.12 -0.47
N VAL A 379 -38.79 -26.64 0.50
CA VAL A 379 -37.71 -25.85 1.09
C VAL A 379 -36.80 -25.53 -0.09
N GLY A 380 -36.91 -24.32 -0.63
CA GLY A 380 -36.04 -23.85 -1.69
C GLY A 380 -34.63 -23.76 -1.14
N GLU A 381 -33.86 -24.85 -1.24
CA GLU A 381 -32.40 -24.74 -1.26
C GLU A 381 -32.06 -23.90 -2.48
N ASP A 382 -31.63 -22.66 -2.27
CA ASP A 382 -30.92 -21.90 -3.29
C ASP A 382 -29.69 -22.71 -3.69
N LEU A 383 -29.85 -23.54 -4.72
CA LEU A 383 -28.78 -24.40 -5.19
C LEU A 383 -27.71 -23.51 -5.82
N ASP A 384 -26.53 -23.42 -5.18
CA ASP A 384 -25.36 -22.76 -5.75
C ASP A 384 -24.97 -23.45 -7.07
N LEU A 385 -25.47 -22.88 -8.17
CA LEU A 385 -25.26 -23.38 -9.52
C LEU A 385 -23.78 -23.36 -9.90
N GLU A 386 -23.03 -22.35 -9.44
CA GLU A 386 -21.59 -22.22 -9.74
C GLU A 386 -20.82 -23.36 -9.05
N LEU A 387 -21.17 -23.67 -7.80
CA LEU A 387 -20.61 -24.81 -7.06
C LEU A 387 -20.99 -26.15 -7.71
N ALA A 388 -22.24 -26.31 -8.11
CA ALA A 388 -22.71 -27.52 -8.79
C ALA A 388 -21.98 -27.72 -10.13
N GLU A 389 -21.79 -26.66 -10.92
CA GLU A 389 -20.96 -26.70 -12.13
C GLU A 389 -19.50 -27.02 -11.82
N ARG A 390 -18.92 -26.41 -10.80
CA ARG A 390 -17.53 -26.66 -10.40
C ARG A 390 -17.31 -28.11 -9.96
N LYS A 391 -18.25 -28.70 -9.22
CA LYS A 391 -18.22 -30.12 -8.82
C LYS A 391 -18.30 -31.08 -10.02
N LYS A 392 -18.93 -30.68 -11.12
CA LYS A 392 -18.93 -31.46 -12.38
C LYS A 392 -17.59 -31.42 -13.11
N VAL A 393 -16.74 -30.43 -12.80
CA VAL A 393 -15.43 -30.27 -13.41
C VAL A 393 -14.45 -31.23 -12.73
N ILE A 394 -14.10 -32.32 -13.41
CA ILE A 394 -13.17 -33.34 -12.90
C ILE A 394 -11.78 -33.10 -13.51
N TRP A 395 -10.74 -33.18 -12.67
CA TRP A 395 -9.34 -33.19 -13.10
C TRP A 395 -8.80 -34.62 -13.17
N PRO A 396 -7.98 -34.99 -14.18
CA PRO A 396 -7.58 -34.18 -15.35
C PRO A 396 -8.73 -34.02 -16.35
N CYS A 397 -8.89 -32.81 -16.88
CA CYS A 397 -9.90 -32.53 -17.90
C CYS A 397 -9.35 -32.89 -19.29
N PRO A 398 -9.88 -33.91 -19.96
CA PRO A 398 -9.37 -34.31 -21.28
C PRO A 398 -9.55 -33.18 -22.29
N LEU A 399 -8.55 -33.02 -23.17
CA LEU A 399 -8.61 -32.03 -24.24
C LEU A 399 -9.75 -32.38 -25.19
N GLN A 400 -10.67 -31.44 -25.42
CA GLN A 400 -11.71 -31.60 -26.44
C GLN A 400 -11.08 -31.71 -27.83
N GLU A 401 -11.72 -32.45 -28.73
CA GLU A 401 -11.20 -32.77 -30.07
C GLU A 401 -10.77 -31.52 -30.86
N HIS A 402 -11.58 -30.46 -30.83
CA HIS A 402 -11.22 -29.19 -31.49
C HIS A 402 -9.94 -28.56 -30.93
N THR A 403 -9.67 -28.73 -29.63
CA THR A 403 -8.46 -28.21 -28.98
C THR A 403 -7.25 -29.08 -29.34
N GLN A 404 -7.42 -30.40 -29.44
CA GLN A 404 -6.38 -31.30 -29.91
C GLN A 404 -5.99 -30.96 -31.36
N ASN A 405 -6.98 -30.78 -32.24
CA ASN A 405 -6.76 -30.36 -33.63
C ASN A 405 -6.07 -28.99 -33.72
N TYR A 406 -6.46 -28.04 -32.85
CA TYR A 406 -5.80 -26.73 -32.77
C TYR A 406 -4.32 -26.85 -32.35
N LEU A 407 -3.99 -27.73 -31.40
CA LEU A 407 -2.62 -27.99 -30.96
C LEU A 407 -1.77 -28.64 -32.06
N ILE A 408 -2.33 -29.60 -32.78
CA ILE A 408 -1.66 -30.26 -33.92
C ILE A 408 -1.27 -29.22 -34.98
N ASN A 409 -2.17 -28.29 -35.27
CA ASN A 409 -1.97 -27.24 -36.29
C ASN A 409 -1.05 -26.09 -35.85
N MET A 410 -0.62 -26.02 -34.58
CA MET A 410 0.35 -25.00 -34.14
C MET A 410 1.76 -25.31 -34.65
N GLU A 411 2.42 -24.29 -35.19
CA GLU A 411 3.76 -24.40 -35.81
C GLU A 411 4.90 -24.66 -34.80
N SER A 412 4.80 -24.14 -33.58
CA SER A 412 5.91 -24.14 -32.61
C SER A 412 5.51 -24.79 -31.30
N GLU A 413 6.38 -25.65 -30.79
CA GLU A 413 6.24 -26.30 -29.48
C GLU A 413 6.09 -25.29 -28.33
N GLN A 414 6.85 -24.19 -28.36
CA GLN A 414 6.73 -23.13 -27.35
C GLN A 414 5.32 -22.51 -27.32
N LYS A 415 4.72 -22.27 -28.50
CA LYS A 415 3.35 -21.74 -28.58
C LYS A 415 2.33 -22.75 -28.03
N ARG A 416 2.55 -24.06 -28.24
CA ARG A 416 1.72 -25.13 -27.69
C ARG A 416 1.81 -25.16 -26.17
N ILE A 417 3.01 -25.09 -25.61
CA ILE A 417 3.26 -25.05 -24.15
C ILE A 417 2.58 -23.81 -23.54
N ASP A 418 2.80 -22.63 -24.10
CA ASP A 418 2.17 -21.38 -23.63
C ASP A 418 0.63 -21.44 -23.67
N PHE A 419 0.06 -22.06 -24.71
CA PHE A 419 -1.38 -22.22 -24.84
C PHE A 419 -1.93 -23.19 -23.79
N LEU A 420 -1.29 -24.34 -23.62
CA LEU A 420 -1.67 -25.33 -22.61
C LEU A 420 -1.56 -24.73 -21.21
N ALA A 421 -0.47 -24.05 -20.89
CA ALA A 421 -0.27 -23.38 -19.60
C ALA A 421 -1.38 -22.36 -19.30
N LYS A 422 -1.75 -21.51 -20.27
CA LYS A 422 -2.89 -20.58 -20.12
C LYS A 422 -4.21 -21.29 -19.88
N ARG A 423 -4.44 -22.42 -20.57
CA ARG A 423 -5.65 -23.24 -20.40
C ARG A 423 -5.67 -23.91 -19.03
N CYS A 424 -4.56 -24.50 -18.58
CA CYS A 424 -4.38 -25.02 -17.21
C CYS A 424 -4.74 -23.95 -16.19
N GLY A 425 -4.16 -22.75 -16.33
CA GLY A 425 -4.38 -21.65 -15.38
C GLY A 425 -5.82 -21.14 -15.35
N ARG A 426 -6.56 -21.17 -16.48
CA ARG A 426 -8.01 -20.88 -16.48
C ARG A 426 -8.80 -21.97 -15.78
N PHE A 427 -8.45 -23.23 -16.03
CA PHE A 427 -9.12 -24.38 -15.44
C PHE A 427 -8.88 -24.47 -13.93
N ALA A 428 -7.63 -24.33 -13.49
CA ALA A 428 -7.26 -24.28 -12.08
C ALA A 428 -8.00 -23.16 -11.35
N ARG A 429 -8.06 -21.94 -11.93
CA ARG A 429 -8.85 -20.84 -11.36
C ARG A 429 -10.34 -21.16 -11.25
N LYS A 430 -10.93 -21.84 -12.23
CA LYS A 430 -12.35 -22.26 -12.15
C LYS A 430 -12.56 -23.29 -11.03
N LEU A 431 -11.60 -24.18 -10.79
CA LEU A 431 -11.65 -25.18 -9.72
C LEU A 431 -11.41 -24.60 -8.32
N THR A 432 -10.55 -23.59 -8.19
CA THR A 432 -10.11 -23.07 -6.89
C THR A 432 -10.80 -21.79 -6.46
N ARG A 433 -11.51 -21.11 -7.37
CA ARG A 433 -12.24 -19.88 -7.04
C ARG A 433 -13.44 -20.25 -6.14
N PRO A 434 -13.53 -19.70 -4.92
CA PRO A 434 -14.70 -19.90 -4.08
C PRO A 434 -15.91 -19.16 -4.66
N THR A 435 -17.10 -19.75 -4.53
CA THR A 435 -18.36 -19.10 -4.88
C THR A 435 -18.71 -18.02 -3.84
N GLN A 436 -19.73 -17.20 -4.13
CA GLN A 436 -20.14 -16.15 -3.19
C GLN A 436 -20.64 -16.73 -1.86
N ASP A 437 -21.42 -17.80 -1.93
CA ASP A 437 -21.95 -18.48 -0.74
C ASP A 437 -20.84 -19.16 0.05
N GLU A 438 -19.84 -19.75 -0.63
CA GLU A 438 -18.65 -20.28 0.05
C GLU A 438 -17.87 -19.20 0.78
N VAL A 439 -17.69 -18.02 0.16
CA VAL A 439 -17.01 -16.89 0.81
C VAL A 439 -17.82 -16.38 2.01
N LEU A 440 -19.15 -16.33 1.91
CA LEU A 440 -20.01 -15.95 3.04
C LEU A 440 -19.95 -16.99 4.17
N ASN A 441 -19.91 -18.27 3.83
CA ASN A 441 -19.75 -19.37 4.78
C ASN A 441 -18.36 -19.38 5.44
N MET A 442 -17.30 -18.89 4.78
CA MET A 442 -16.00 -18.65 5.43
C MET A 442 -16.10 -17.54 6.50
N LEU A 443 -17.03 -16.61 6.34
CA LEU A 443 -17.28 -15.51 7.27
C LEU A 443 -18.09 -15.95 8.50
N VAL A 444 -19.23 -16.60 8.27
CA VAL A 444 -20.26 -16.92 9.29
C VAL A 444 -20.96 -18.27 9.08
N GLY A 445 -20.34 -19.20 8.35
CA GLY A 445 -20.92 -20.51 8.08
C GLY A 445 -21.06 -21.39 9.33
N PRO A 446 -21.83 -22.48 9.25
CA PRO A 446 -22.10 -23.36 10.39
C PRO A 446 -20.86 -24.04 10.96
N GLU A 447 -19.81 -24.20 10.15
CA GLU A 447 -18.51 -24.77 10.54
C GLU A 447 -17.55 -23.73 11.14
N GLN A 448 -17.94 -22.46 11.22
CA GLN A 448 -17.09 -21.39 11.74
C GLN A 448 -17.40 -21.09 13.20
N ASP A 449 -16.44 -21.39 14.08
CA ASP A 449 -16.52 -21.09 15.50
C ASP A 449 -16.51 -19.58 15.82
N LYS A 450 -15.98 -18.76 14.90
CA LYS A 450 -15.76 -17.33 15.10
C LYS A 450 -16.07 -16.49 13.88
N LYS A 451 -16.71 -15.35 14.13
CA LYS A 451 -16.96 -14.27 13.16
C LYS A 451 -15.67 -13.47 12.84
N CYS A 452 -15.79 -12.28 12.26
CA CYS A 452 -14.63 -11.43 11.96
C CYS A 452 -13.97 -10.87 13.23
N ASP A 453 -12.66 -10.67 13.17
CA ASP A 453 -11.85 -9.97 14.15
C ASP A 453 -11.86 -8.45 13.98
N SER A 454 -12.15 -7.95 12.77
CA SER A 454 -12.31 -6.51 12.56
C SER A 454 -13.20 -6.17 11.36
N ILE A 455 -13.82 -5.01 11.42
CA ILE A 455 -14.53 -4.39 10.29
C ILE A 455 -13.86 -3.07 9.93
N ILE A 456 -13.64 -2.84 8.63
CA ILE A 456 -13.18 -1.57 8.11
C ILE A 456 -14.13 -1.09 7.01
N VAL A 457 -14.71 0.09 7.20
CA VAL A 457 -15.61 0.73 6.22
C VAL A 457 -14.97 2.02 5.74
N ALA A 458 -14.77 2.15 4.44
CA ALA A 458 -14.30 3.38 3.81
C ALA A 458 -14.89 3.49 2.41
N CYS A 459 -16.19 3.76 2.33
CA CYS A 459 -16.95 3.80 1.08
C CYS A 459 -17.75 5.09 0.96
N GLN A 460 -18.24 5.38 -0.24
CA GLN A 460 -19.03 6.57 -0.54
C GLN A 460 -20.51 6.44 -0.11
N TYR A 461 -20.91 5.26 0.37
CA TYR A 461 -22.25 4.99 0.88
C TYR A 461 -22.43 5.55 2.30
N GLU A 462 -23.69 5.70 2.71
CA GLU A 462 -24.01 6.18 4.05
C GLU A 462 -23.42 5.26 5.14
N PRO A 463 -22.56 5.77 6.04
CA PRO A 463 -21.82 4.93 6.97
C PRO A 463 -22.72 4.28 8.02
N LYS A 464 -23.86 4.90 8.35
CA LYS A 464 -24.82 4.40 9.34
C LYS A 464 -25.41 3.05 8.94
N THR A 465 -26.12 3.02 7.81
CA THR A 465 -26.76 1.81 7.28
C THR A 465 -25.74 0.73 6.97
N THR A 466 -24.65 1.11 6.30
CA THR A 466 -23.54 0.22 5.94
C THR A 466 -22.95 -0.49 7.16
N LEU A 467 -22.54 0.26 8.20
CA LEU A 467 -21.94 -0.35 9.38
C LEU A 467 -22.96 -1.22 10.14
N LEU A 468 -24.20 -0.77 10.31
CA LEU A 468 -25.22 -1.54 11.04
C LEU A 468 -25.51 -2.89 10.37
N GLN A 469 -25.54 -2.96 9.04
CA GLN A 469 -25.72 -4.22 8.31
C GLN A 469 -24.46 -5.11 8.34
N MET A 470 -23.27 -4.53 8.46
CA MET A 470 -22.01 -5.30 8.59
C MET A 470 -21.73 -5.77 10.02
N LEU A 471 -22.17 -5.04 11.05
CA LEU A 471 -21.90 -5.35 12.46
C LEU A 471 -22.28 -6.78 12.88
N PRO A 472 -23.38 -7.41 12.41
CA PRO A 472 -23.69 -8.80 12.70
C PRO A 472 -22.57 -9.79 12.40
N TYR A 473 -21.71 -9.49 11.42
CA TYR A 473 -20.57 -10.32 10.97
C TYR A 473 -19.27 -10.07 11.77
N LEU A 474 -19.25 -9.10 12.68
CA LEU A 474 -18.12 -8.86 13.59
C LEU A 474 -18.29 -9.64 14.89
N GLU A 475 -17.21 -10.16 15.45
CA GLU A 475 -17.25 -10.81 16.74
C GLU A 475 -17.39 -9.79 17.90
N THR A 476 -17.90 -10.22 19.04
CA THR A 476 -17.91 -9.40 20.25
C THR A 476 -16.48 -9.05 20.69
N SER A 477 -16.29 -7.91 21.37
CA SER A 477 -14.97 -7.42 21.81
C SER A 477 -13.98 -7.08 20.69
N CYS A 478 -14.43 -7.11 19.43
CA CYS A 478 -13.59 -6.81 18.27
C CYS A 478 -13.77 -5.36 17.79
N PRO A 479 -12.71 -4.73 17.25
CA PRO A 479 -12.77 -3.35 16.77
C PRO A 479 -13.48 -3.22 15.43
N PHE A 480 -14.15 -2.08 15.24
CA PHE A 480 -14.52 -1.59 13.91
C PHE A 480 -13.95 -0.19 13.69
N VAL A 481 -13.69 0.11 12.42
CA VAL A 481 -13.19 1.40 11.98
C VAL A 481 -14.01 1.86 10.78
N VAL A 482 -14.55 3.08 10.88
CA VAL A 482 -15.26 3.73 9.78
C VAL A 482 -14.52 5.00 9.42
N PHE A 483 -14.04 5.07 8.18
CA PHE A 483 -13.44 6.25 7.58
C PHE A 483 -14.45 6.95 6.69
N TYR A 484 -14.52 8.27 6.80
CA TYR A 484 -15.37 9.09 5.93
C TYR A 484 -14.73 10.45 5.65
N GLU A 485 -15.03 11.05 4.50
CA GLU A 485 -14.49 12.37 4.12
C GLU A 485 -15.05 13.49 5.02
N TYR A 486 -16.29 13.33 5.48
CA TYR A 486 -17.04 14.32 6.24
C TYR A 486 -17.34 13.84 7.67
N MET A 487 -17.44 14.77 8.62
CA MET A 487 -17.62 14.44 10.03
C MET A 487 -19.10 14.16 10.36
N GLU A 488 -20.01 14.87 9.72
CA GLU A 488 -21.44 14.89 10.02
C GLU A 488 -22.10 13.51 9.95
N PRO A 489 -21.84 12.67 8.92
CA PRO A 489 -22.39 11.31 8.86
C PRO A 489 -21.84 10.39 9.96
N LEU A 490 -20.59 10.64 10.41
CA LEU A 490 -20.00 9.87 11.50
C LEU A 490 -20.57 10.28 12.87
N VAL A 491 -20.99 11.53 13.04
CA VAL A 491 -21.66 11.98 14.28
C VAL A 491 -23.02 11.33 14.41
N GLU A 492 -23.78 11.21 13.32
CA GLU A 492 -25.05 10.48 13.33
C GLU A 492 -24.83 9.01 13.69
N LEU A 493 -23.89 8.35 13.02
CA LEU A 493 -23.54 6.96 13.31
C LEU A 493 -23.06 6.78 14.77
N PHE A 494 -22.25 7.70 15.29
CA PHE A 494 -21.82 7.70 16.69
C PHE A 494 -23.02 7.69 17.64
N HIS A 495 -24.01 8.56 17.38
CA HIS A 495 -25.20 8.66 18.22
C HIS A 495 -26.04 7.38 18.16
N GLU A 496 -26.21 6.82 16.96
CA GLU A 496 -26.95 5.56 16.76
C GLU A 496 -26.32 4.40 17.53
N LEU A 497 -24.99 4.22 17.42
CA LEU A 497 -24.25 3.18 18.14
C LEU A 497 -24.38 3.34 19.67
N GLN A 498 -24.44 4.58 20.16
CA GLN A 498 -24.63 4.88 21.57
C GLN A 498 -26.06 4.60 22.03
N GLN A 499 -27.07 5.00 21.24
CA GLN A 499 -28.48 4.78 21.54
C GLN A 499 -28.79 3.28 21.63
N GLN A 500 -28.32 2.50 20.65
CA GLN A 500 -28.54 1.05 20.59
C GLN A 500 -27.58 0.25 21.49
N LYS A 501 -26.59 0.90 22.13
CA LYS A 501 -25.56 0.27 22.99
C LYS A 501 -24.81 -0.86 22.29
N LEU A 502 -24.53 -0.70 20.99
CA LEU A 502 -23.85 -1.70 20.17
C LEU A 502 -22.32 -1.68 20.33
N ALA A 503 -21.76 -0.60 20.88
CA ALA A 503 -20.32 -0.41 20.95
C ALA A 503 -19.88 0.36 22.20
N ILE A 504 -18.63 0.13 22.61
CA ILE A 504 -17.93 0.88 23.66
C ILE A 504 -16.67 1.53 23.10
N ASN A 505 -16.10 2.49 23.86
CA ASN A 505 -14.90 3.23 23.48
C ASN A 505 -15.04 3.92 22.12
N LEU A 506 -16.25 4.41 21.82
CA LEU A 506 -16.50 5.17 20.61
C LEU A 506 -15.61 6.41 20.60
N ARG A 507 -14.84 6.57 19.52
CA ARG A 507 -13.95 7.70 19.31
C ARG A 507 -14.07 8.20 17.88
N LEU A 508 -14.49 9.46 17.76
CA LEU A 508 -14.43 10.24 16.53
C LEU A 508 -13.15 11.08 16.55
N SER A 509 -12.32 10.96 15.51
CA SER A 509 -11.02 11.60 15.44
C SER A 509 -10.65 12.12 14.05
N ASP A 510 -9.83 13.17 14.01
CA ASP A 510 -9.17 13.74 12.83
C ASP A 510 -7.66 13.76 13.11
N THR A 511 -6.85 13.57 12.07
CA THR A 511 -5.38 13.64 12.16
C THR A 511 -4.81 14.74 11.29
N TRP A 512 -4.00 15.60 11.92
CA TRP A 512 -3.32 16.70 11.25
C TRP A 512 -1.85 16.36 11.05
N MET A 513 -1.42 16.42 9.80
CA MET A 513 -0.03 16.20 9.41
C MET A 513 0.58 17.52 8.96
N ARG A 514 1.77 17.85 9.49
CA ARG A 514 2.53 19.04 9.09
C ARG A 514 3.93 18.68 8.65
N GLU A 515 4.25 18.96 7.40
CA GLU A 515 5.57 18.75 6.80
C GLU A 515 6.45 19.98 7.07
N TYR A 516 7.72 19.73 7.39
CA TYR A 516 8.70 20.77 7.66
C TYR A 516 9.81 20.75 6.61
N GLN A 517 10.22 21.94 6.18
CA GLN A 517 11.54 22.12 5.60
C GLN A 517 12.54 22.16 6.76
N VAL A 518 13.53 21.29 6.74
CA VAL A 518 14.61 21.25 7.73
C VAL A 518 15.92 21.46 7.01
N LEU A 519 16.39 22.71 7.02
CA LEU A 519 17.65 23.13 6.43
C LEU A 519 18.33 24.10 7.40
N PRO A 520 19.67 24.14 7.47
CA PRO A 520 20.41 25.10 8.28
C PRO A 520 19.90 26.53 8.03
N ASN A 521 19.56 27.24 9.10
CA ASN A 521 19.05 28.63 9.09
C ASN A 521 17.79 28.87 8.22
N ARG A 522 17.09 27.81 7.77
CA ARG A 522 15.91 27.86 6.89
C ARG A 522 14.84 26.84 7.28
N THR A 523 14.73 26.53 8.58
CA THR A 523 13.78 25.55 9.09
C THR A 523 12.42 26.19 9.35
N HIS A 524 11.39 25.72 8.65
CA HIS A 524 10.01 26.18 8.82
C HIS A 524 9.01 25.15 8.27
N PRO A 525 7.73 25.17 8.70
CA PRO A 525 6.69 24.36 8.06
C PRO A 525 6.49 24.72 6.59
N ASN A 526 6.03 23.76 5.79
CA ASN A 526 5.60 24.04 4.42
C ASN A 526 4.42 25.04 4.43
N MET A 527 4.46 26.02 3.52
CA MET A 527 3.47 27.12 3.49
C MET A 527 2.10 26.69 2.96
N THR A 528 2.05 25.65 2.13
CA THR A 528 0.82 25.14 1.51
C THR A 528 0.71 23.66 1.77
N MET A 529 -0.37 23.25 2.44
CA MET A 529 -0.62 21.88 2.85
C MET A 529 -2.12 21.58 2.81
N SER A 530 -2.48 20.30 2.70
CA SER A 530 -3.87 19.87 2.89
C SER A 530 -4.23 19.93 4.39
N GLN A 531 -5.45 20.38 4.68
CA GLN A 531 -5.91 20.56 6.06
C GLN A 531 -6.28 19.23 6.71
N SER A 532 -7.27 18.52 6.19
CA SER A 532 -7.74 17.22 6.72
C SER A 532 -7.56 16.10 5.70
N GLY A 533 -7.40 14.87 6.21
CA GLY A 533 -7.29 13.63 5.45
C GLY A 533 -8.52 12.75 5.63
N GLY A 534 -9.65 13.34 6.04
CA GLY A 534 -10.89 12.66 6.43
C GLY A 534 -10.95 12.38 7.94
N PHE A 535 -12.08 11.83 8.37
CA PHE A 535 -12.41 11.56 9.75
C PHE A 535 -12.54 10.05 9.99
N ILE A 536 -12.22 9.62 11.20
CA ILE A 536 -12.26 8.22 11.59
C ILE A 536 -13.15 8.08 12.83
N LEU A 537 -14.19 7.26 12.73
CA LEU A 537 -14.96 6.74 13.86
C LEU A 537 -14.48 5.32 14.18
N THR A 538 -14.15 5.08 15.43
CA THR A 538 -13.70 3.76 15.92
C THR A 538 -14.49 3.35 17.15
N GLY A 539 -14.61 2.05 17.37
CA GLY A 539 -15.22 1.50 18.57
C GLY A 539 -14.99 0.00 18.67
N ILE A 540 -15.37 -0.56 19.81
CA ILE A 540 -15.32 -2.01 20.08
C ILE A 540 -16.75 -2.52 20.16
N LYS A 541 -17.07 -3.57 19.40
CA LYS A 541 -18.41 -4.18 19.39
C LYS A 541 -18.76 -4.81 20.73
N LEU A 542 -19.97 -4.53 21.22
CA LEU A 542 -20.56 -5.15 22.41
C LEU A 542 -21.46 -6.34 22.03
N CYS A 543 -21.72 -7.23 22.99
CA CYS A 543 -22.71 -8.30 22.81
C CYS A 543 -24.14 -7.75 22.80
N PRO A 544 -24.97 -8.04 21.77
CA PRO A 544 -26.34 -7.55 21.66
C PRO A 544 -27.28 -7.99 22.79
N ILE A 545 -27.09 -9.19 23.36
CA ILE A 545 -28.01 -9.78 24.34
C ILE A 545 -27.86 -9.12 25.73
N HIS A 546 -26.63 -8.78 26.11
CA HIS A 546 -26.33 -8.29 27.46
C HIS A 546 -26.09 -6.78 27.52
N GLY A 547 -25.84 -6.11 26.37
CA GLY A 547 -25.47 -4.68 26.32
C GLY A 547 -24.29 -4.33 27.24
N LYS A 548 -23.52 -5.35 27.64
CA LYS A 548 -22.44 -5.37 28.62
C LYS A 548 -21.42 -6.40 28.14
N ASN A 549 -20.14 -6.17 28.43
CA ASN A 549 -19.12 -7.20 28.26
C ASN A 549 -19.53 -8.44 29.07
N GLU A 550 -19.55 -9.61 28.44
CA GLU A 550 -19.94 -10.90 29.03
C GLU A 550 -18.92 -11.44 30.06
N LEU A 551 -18.05 -10.58 30.58
CA LEU A 551 -17.26 -10.94 31.74
C LEU A 551 -18.16 -10.77 32.96
N ASP A 552 -18.48 -11.90 33.58
CA ASP A 552 -19.16 -11.93 34.87
C ASP A 552 -18.44 -10.96 35.84
N GLU A 553 -19.20 -10.23 36.66
CA GLU A 553 -18.61 -9.26 37.60
C GLU A 553 -17.65 -9.94 38.58
N ASP A 554 -17.85 -11.22 38.84
CA ASP A 554 -16.95 -12.04 39.66
C ASP A 554 -15.65 -12.40 38.91
N VAL A 555 -15.72 -12.70 37.61
CA VAL A 555 -14.54 -12.88 36.74
C VAL A 555 -13.77 -11.56 36.58
N MET A 556 -14.48 -10.43 36.43
CA MET A 556 -13.84 -9.10 36.42
C MET A 556 -13.20 -8.74 37.76
N LYS A 557 -13.79 -9.16 38.89
CA LYS A 557 -13.15 -8.99 40.21
C LYS A 557 -11.89 -9.83 40.34
N GLU A 558 -11.90 -11.08 39.85
CA GLU A 558 -10.71 -11.92 39.82
C GLU A 558 -9.61 -11.31 38.97
N ILE A 559 -9.88 -10.93 37.72
CA ILE A 559 -8.91 -10.28 36.83
C ILE A 559 -8.39 -8.97 37.45
N ARG A 560 -9.25 -8.16 38.07
CA ARG A 560 -8.83 -6.91 38.76
C ARG A 560 -8.00 -7.19 40.02
N ALA A 561 -8.25 -8.31 40.71
CA ALA A 561 -7.47 -8.75 41.87
C ALA A 561 -6.11 -9.29 41.44
N GLU A 562 -6.04 -9.99 40.31
CA GLU A 562 -4.85 -10.60 39.75
C GLU A 562 -3.91 -9.55 39.13
N PHE A 563 -4.46 -8.57 38.39
CA PHE A 563 -3.68 -7.54 37.69
C PHE A 563 -3.53 -6.20 38.44
N GLY A 564 -3.97 -6.11 39.71
CA GLY A 564 -3.57 -5.04 40.62
C GLY A 564 -3.94 -3.60 40.20
N GLY A 565 -5.15 -3.38 39.68
CA GLY A 565 -5.60 -2.04 39.28
C GLY A 565 -5.78 -1.07 40.46
N ARG A 566 -5.12 0.09 40.43
CA ARG A 566 -5.22 1.19 41.42
C ARG A 566 -6.69 1.52 41.74
N ARG A 567 -7.12 1.23 42.97
CA ARG A 567 -8.43 1.64 43.52
C ARG A 567 -8.60 3.16 43.44
N GLY A 568 -9.47 3.62 42.53
CA GLY A 568 -10.05 4.96 42.60
C GLY A 568 -10.80 5.14 43.92
N LYS A 569 -10.36 6.09 44.74
CA LYS A 569 -10.93 6.41 46.05
C LYS A 569 -12.40 6.82 45.86
N LYS A 570 -13.35 6.00 46.33
CA LYS A 570 -14.78 6.32 46.37
C LYS A 570 -14.96 7.67 47.08
N ARG A 571 -15.47 8.70 46.38
CA ARG A 571 -15.94 9.94 47.02
C ARG A 571 -17.04 9.55 48.01
N LYS A 572 -16.86 9.94 49.27
CA LYS A 572 -17.81 9.70 50.35
C LYS A 572 -18.92 10.75 50.22
N ASP A 573 -20.14 10.31 49.93
CA ASP A 573 -21.32 11.18 49.95
C ASP A 573 -21.51 11.74 51.36
N SER A 574 -21.41 13.06 51.49
CA SER A 574 -21.70 13.78 52.72
C SER A 574 -23.11 14.37 52.65
N SER A 575 -24.13 13.52 52.80
CA SER A 575 -25.49 13.96 53.10
C SER A 575 -25.73 13.85 54.61
N GLY A 576 -26.00 14.99 55.25
CA GLY A 576 -26.46 15.02 56.63
C GLY A 576 -25.70 15.93 57.57
N LYS A 577 -25.74 17.25 57.34
CA LYS A 577 -25.66 18.23 58.46
C LYS A 577 -26.69 19.33 58.26
N LYS A 578 -27.71 19.30 59.13
CA LYS A 578 -28.76 20.30 59.30
C LYS A 578 -28.14 21.70 59.40
N ARG A 579 -28.52 22.60 58.49
CA ARG A 579 -28.23 24.04 58.59
C ARG A 579 -29.22 24.66 59.58
N ALA A 580 -28.71 25.03 60.76
CA ALA A 580 -29.45 25.87 61.70
C ALA A 580 -29.49 27.30 61.14
N VAL A 581 -30.69 27.83 60.96
CA VAL A 581 -30.94 29.24 60.63
C VAL A 581 -30.54 30.08 61.84
N ARG A 582 -29.60 31.02 61.65
CA ARG A 582 -29.27 32.04 62.65
C ARG A 582 -29.44 33.41 62.01
N LYS A 583 -30.53 34.10 62.40
CA LYS A 583 -30.76 35.53 62.20
C LYS A 583 -29.63 36.35 62.86
N ARG A 584 -29.17 37.39 62.17
CA ARG A 584 -28.64 38.71 62.61
C ARG A 584 -28.24 39.41 61.29
N GLY A 585 -28.70 40.61 60.94
CA GLY A 585 -28.83 41.82 61.76
C GLY A 585 -27.52 42.60 61.61
N GLY A 586 -27.52 43.65 60.79
CA GLY A 586 -26.35 44.47 60.43
C GLY A 586 -26.37 44.83 58.96
#